data_AF-A0A1M5IKT8-F1
#
_entry.id   AF-A0A1M5IKT8-F1
#
_cell.length_a   1.000
_cell.length_b   1.000
_cell.length_c   1.000
_cell.angle_alpha   90.00
_cell.angle_beta   90.00
_cell.angle_gamma   90.00
#
_symmetry.space_group_name_H-M   'P 1'
#
loop_
_entity.id
_entity.type
_entity.pdbx_description
1 polymer ?
#
loop_
_entity_poly.entity_id
_entity_poly.type
_entity_poly.pdbx_seq_one_letter_code
_entity_poly.pdbx_strand_id
1 'polypeptide(L)'
;MNTITTLHYLQRKIILEQKTRLLVANIVGNVSIIAVDINIIRESLRSNRKDFEDAIQIISALAISDMDCIVTRNLRDCRNAAVEIFISTEFLNVLN
;
A
#
# COMPACT_ATOMS: atom_id res chain seq x y z
N MET A 1 -2.54 2.18 6.12
CA MET A 1 -3.40 1.91 7.30
C MET A 1 -4.90 2.09 7.00
N ASN A 2 -5.28 3.03 6.12
CA ASN A 2 -6.69 3.33 5.82
C ASN A 2 -7.20 2.71 4.49
N THR A 3 -6.36 2.06 3.68
CA THR A 3 -6.72 1.72 2.29
C THR A 3 -8.01 0.91 2.16
N ILE A 4 -8.12 -0.17 2.94
CA ILE A 4 -9.29 -1.06 2.91
C ILE A 4 -10.53 -0.38 3.54
N THR A 5 -10.35 0.38 4.61
CA THR A 5 -11.47 1.07 5.28
C THR A 5 -11.98 2.24 4.45
N THR A 6 -11.09 2.99 3.79
CA THR A 6 -11.43 4.04 2.82
C THR A 6 -12.14 3.44 1.61
N LEU A 7 -11.64 2.33 1.06
CA LEU A 7 -12.28 1.63 -0.05
C LEU A 7 -13.72 1.23 0.31
N HIS A 8 -13.92 0.58 1.46
CA HIS A 8 -15.25 0.21 1.97
C HIS A 8 -16.14 1.46 2.11
N TYR A 9 -15.64 2.51 2.76
CA TYR A 9 -16.37 3.74 2.99
C TYR A 9 -16.82 4.42 1.68
N LEU A 10 -15.95 4.45 0.67
CA LEU A 10 -16.27 5.02 -0.64
C LEU A 10 -17.29 4.17 -1.39
N GLN A 11 -17.12 2.84 -1.43
CA GLN A 11 -18.02 1.94 -2.14
C GLN A 11 -19.45 1.95 -1.56
N ARG A 12 -19.58 2.02 -0.23
CA ARG A 12 -20.89 2.08 0.45
C ARG A 12 -21.74 3.28 0.04
N LYS A 13 -21.14 4.35 -0.50
CA LYS A 13 -21.89 5.52 -1.00
C LYS A 13 -22.65 5.24 -2.29
N ILE A 14 -22.33 4.16 -2.99
CA ILE A 14 -22.85 3.85 -4.34
C ILE A 14 -23.51 2.46 -4.36
N ILE A 15 -23.15 1.57 -3.44
CA ILE A 15 -23.55 0.16 -3.41
C ILE A 15 -24.07 -0.22 -2.02
N LEU A 16 -25.05 -1.12 -1.96
CA LEU A 16 -25.57 -1.69 -0.71
C LEU A 16 -24.46 -2.36 0.12
N GLU A 17 -24.53 -2.21 1.45
CA GLU A 17 -23.52 -2.68 2.40
C GLU A 17 -23.12 -4.14 2.21
N GLN A 18 -24.07 -5.05 2.01
CA GLN A 18 -23.77 -6.48 1.83
C GLN A 18 -22.88 -6.72 0.61
N LYS A 19 -23.17 -6.05 -0.51
CA LYS A 19 -22.38 -6.17 -1.75
C LYS A 19 -21.03 -5.46 -1.61
N THR A 20 -20.95 -4.35 -0.89
CA THR A 20 -19.68 -3.69 -0.55
C THR A 20 -18.76 -4.62 0.25
N ARG A 21 -19.28 -5.30 1.28
CA ARG A 21 -18.47 -6.25 2.07
C ARG A 21 -17.99 -7.43 1.25
N LEU A 22 -18.82 -7.97 0.34
CA LEU A 22 -18.41 -9.03 -0.58
C LEU A 22 -17.29 -8.59 -1.53
N LEU A 23 -17.39 -7.38 -2.10
CA LEU A 23 -16.35 -6.82 -2.97
C LEU A 23 -15.03 -6.62 -2.24
N VAL A 24 -15.08 -6.04 -1.03
CA VAL A 24 -13.88 -5.86 -0.19
C VAL A 24 -13.29 -7.22 0.15
N ALA A 25 -14.09 -8.19 0.58
CA ALA A 25 -13.62 -9.54 0.90
C ALA A 25 -12.92 -10.21 -0.29
N ASN A 26 -13.47 -10.07 -1.51
CA ASN A 26 -12.82 -10.57 -2.72
C ASN A 26 -11.45 -9.90 -2.95
N ILE A 27 -11.34 -8.59 -2.78
CA ILE A 27 -10.06 -7.88 -2.95
C ILE A 27 -9.05 -8.39 -1.91
N VAL A 28 -9.44 -8.47 -0.65
CA VAL A 28 -8.53 -8.92 0.42
C VAL A 28 -8.14 -10.40 0.25
N GLY A 29 -8.99 -11.22 -0.35
CA GLY A 29 -8.68 -12.61 -0.68
C GLY A 29 -7.65 -12.80 -1.81
N ASN A 30 -7.34 -11.74 -2.58
CA ASN A 30 -6.38 -11.79 -3.70
C ASN A 30 -5.06 -11.06 -3.38
N VAL A 31 -4.89 -10.50 -2.18
CA VAL A 31 -3.68 -9.77 -1.78
C VAL A 31 -3.23 -10.18 -0.38
N SER A 32 -1.94 -10.07 -0.12
CA SER A 32 -1.42 -10.20 1.25
C SER A 32 -1.43 -8.84 1.94
N ILE A 33 -1.90 -8.78 3.19
CA ILE A 33 -1.85 -7.57 4.01
C ILE A 33 -0.62 -7.60 4.90
N ILE A 34 0.19 -6.55 4.84
CA ILE A 34 1.25 -6.30 5.82
C ILE A 34 0.63 -5.61 7.04
N ALA A 35 0.79 -6.24 8.21
CA ALA A 35 0.35 -5.64 9.47
C ALA A 35 1.29 -4.49 9.87
N VAL A 36 0.71 -3.36 10.27
CA VAL A 36 1.47 -2.21 10.79
C VAL A 36 1.61 -2.38 12.29
N ASP A 37 2.84 -2.51 12.77
CA ASP A 37 3.16 -2.64 14.21
C ASP A 37 3.83 -1.37 14.77
N ILE A 38 4.18 -1.41 16.06
CA ILE A 38 4.83 -0.29 16.74
C ILE A 38 6.21 0.05 16.17
N ASN A 39 6.92 -0.93 15.60
CA ASN A 39 8.25 -0.72 15.05
C ASN A 39 8.14 0.06 13.73
N ILE A 40 7.21 -0.35 12.86
CA ILE A 40 6.89 0.38 11.64
C ILE A 40 6.51 1.83 11.97
N ILE A 41 5.61 2.05 12.94
CA ILE A 41 5.22 3.41 13.34
C ILE A 41 6.42 4.23 13.83
N ARG A 42 7.28 3.66 14.69
CA ARG A 42 8.45 4.37 15.23
C ARG A 42 9.46 4.74 14.15
N GLU A 43 9.73 3.85 13.20
CA GLU A 43 10.62 4.14 12.09
C GLU A 43 9.99 5.16 11.12
N SER A 44 8.68 5.06 10.85
CA SER A 44 7.98 6.06 10.03
C SER A 44 8.01 7.46 10.64
N LEU A 45 7.97 7.60 11.96
CA LEU A 45 8.07 8.91 12.64
C LEU A 45 9.45 9.57 12.47
N ARG A 46 10.49 8.80 12.15
CA ARG A 46 11.85 9.30 11.86
C ARG A 46 12.06 9.61 10.38
N SER A 47 11.08 9.32 9.53
CA SER A 47 11.13 9.58 8.10
C SER A 47 11.03 11.08 7.80
N ASN A 48 11.80 11.55 6.82
CA ASN A 48 11.70 12.92 6.29
C ASN A 48 10.55 13.08 5.27
N ARG A 49 9.72 12.06 5.06
CA ARG A 49 8.59 12.13 4.13
C ARG A 49 7.52 13.06 4.67
N LYS A 50 7.00 13.94 3.80
CA LYS A 50 6.00 14.94 4.15
C LYS A 50 4.65 14.30 4.52
N ASP A 51 4.27 13.27 3.78
CA ASP A 51 3.07 12.49 4.09
C ASP A 51 3.44 11.30 4.98
N PHE A 52 2.79 11.23 6.15
CA PHE A 52 3.02 10.17 7.11
C PHE A 52 2.45 8.83 6.63
N GLU A 53 1.41 8.84 5.79
CA GLU A 53 0.88 7.61 5.21
C GLU A 53 1.92 6.96 4.29
N ASP A 54 2.58 7.74 3.44
CA ASP A 54 3.66 7.25 2.58
C ASP A 54 4.84 6.72 3.40
N ALA A 55 5.17 7.38 4.52
CA ALA A 55 6.18 6.89 5.44
C ALA A 55 5.82 5.52 6.01
N ILE A 56 4.56 5.29 6.40
CA ILE A 56 4.11 3.98 6.89
C ILE A 56 4.15 2.93 5.78
N GLN A 57 3.63 3.24 4.59
CA GLN A 57 3.56 2.29 3.48
C GLN A 57 4.97 1.83 3.06
N ILE A 58 5.92 2.75 2.94
CA ILE A 58 7.28 2.42 2.51
C ILE A 58 8.03 1.66 3.60
N ILE A 59 7.96 2.09 4.86
CA ILE A 59 8.59 1.34 5.96
C ILE A 59 7.95 -0.05 6.11
N SER A 60 6.65 -0.19 5.90
CA SER A 60 5.98 -1.51 5.89
C SER A 60 6.53 -2.40 4.78
N ALA A 61 6.74 -1.86 3.58
CA ALA A 61 7.33 -2.60 2.47
C ALA A 61 8.78 -3.01 2.76
N LEU A 62 9.58 -2.11 3.33
CA LEU A 62 10.98 -2.37 3.69
C LEU A 62 11.14 -3.33 4.88
N ALA A 63 10.09 -3.53 5.68
CA ALA A 63 10.09 -4.51 6.76
C ALA A 63 9.98 -5.96 6.25
N ILE A 64 9.64 -6.16 4.97
CA ILE A 64 9.57 -7.47 4.33
C ILE A 64 10.92 -7.72 3.64
N SER A 65 11.63 -8.76 4.09
CA SER A 65 12.99 -9.06 3.62
C SER A 65 13.07 -9.33 2.11
N ASP A 66 12.05 -9.97 1.53
CA ASP A 66 12.00 -10.37 0.12
C ASP A 66 10.99 -9.51 -0.68
N MET A 67 10.88 -8.22 -0.36
CA MET A 67 10.05 -7.31 -1.16
C MET A 67 10.77 -6.93 -2.46
N ASP A 68 10.28 -7.43 -3.60
CA ASP A 68 10.92 -7.21 -4.91
C ASP A 68 10.85 -5.74 -5.34
N CYS A 69 9.66 -5.13 -5.28
CA CYS A 69 9.44 -3.79 -5.78
C CYS A 69 8.23 -3.10 -5.14
N ILE A 70 8.16 -1.78 -5.31
CA ILE A 70 6.98 -0.96 -5.04
C ILE A 70 6.41 -0.47 -6.37
N VAL A 71 5.14 -0.79 -6.63
CA VAL A 71 4.43 -0.28 -7.80
C VAL A 71 3.55 0.91 -7.38
N THR A 72 3.83 2.09 -7.92
CA THR A 72 3.12 3.34 -7.56
C THR A 72 2.92 4.24 -8.76
N ARG A 73 1.87 5.07 -8.75
CA ARG A 73 1.72 6.15 -9.73
C ARG A 73 2.52 7.40 -9.38
N ASN A 74 3.12 7.44 -8.18
CA ASN A 74 3.83 8.60 -7.67
C ASN A 74 5.27 8.27 -7.29
N LEU A 75 6.14 8.22 -8.30
CA LEU A 75 7.56 7.91 -8.13
C LEU A 75 8.27 8.87 -7.16
N ARG A 76 7.86 10.16 -7.11
CA ARG A 76 8.51 11.18 -6.28
C ARG A 76 8.42 10.85 -4.80
N ASP A 77 7.26 10.36 -4.39
CA ASP A 77 6.95 10.12 -2.98
C ASP A 77 7.48 8.77 -2.49
N CYS A 78 8.06 7.96 -3.39
CA CYS A 78 8.80 6.75 -3.07
C CYS A 78 10.32 6.88 -3.25
N ARG A 79 10.84 8.04 -3.70
CA ARG A 79 12.29 8.28 -3.84
C ARG A 79 13.03 7.91 -2.55
N ASN A 80 14.22 7.32 -2.70
CA ASN A 80 15.08 6.80 -1.62
C ASN A 80 14.55 5.55 -0.88
N ALA A 81 13.58 4.82 -1.43
CA ALA A 81 13.33 3.46 -0.95
C ALA A 81 14.50 2.55 -1.34
N ALA A 82 14.88 1.61 -0.48
CA ALA A 82 15.94 0.63 -0.76
C ALA A 82 15.49 -0.51 -1.70
N VAL A 83 14.32 -0.36 -2.33
CA VAL A 83 13.62 -1.36 -3.13
C VAL A 83 13.28 -0.72 -4.48
N GLU A 84 13.23 -1.54 -5.55
CA GLU A 84 12.90 -1.05 -6.90
C GLU A 84 11.51 -0.40 -6.94
N ILE A 85 11.35 0.63 -7.78
CA ILE A 85 10.10 1.38 -7.88
C ILE A 85 9.70 1.45 -9.34
N PHE A 86 8.46 1.04 -9.63
CA PHE A 86 7.89 1.06 -10.97
C PHE A 86 6.58 1.85 -10.98
N ILE A 87 6.30 2.54 -12.10
CA ILE A 87 4.89 2.80 -12.43
C ILE A 87 4.23 1.53 -12.97
N SER A 88 2.91 1.44 -12.88
CA SER A 88 2.17 0.24 -13.29
C SER A 88 2.48 -0.22 -14.72
N THR A 89 2.68 0.72 -15.65
CA THR A 89 3.00 0.40 -17.05
C THR A 89 4.42 -0.14 -17.22
N GLU A 90 5.37 0.31 -16.41
CA GLU A 90 6.75 -0.20 -16.42
C GLU A 90 6.82 -1.59 -15.80
N PHE A 91 6.08 -1.80 -14.70
CA PHE A 91 6.02 -3.10 -14.04
C PHE A 91 5.49 -4.20 -14.97
N LEU A 92 4.51 -3.89 -15.81
CA LEU A 92 3.99 -4.82 -16.81
C LEU A 92 5.05 -5.26 -17.83
N ASN A 93 6.08 -4.46 -18.09
CA ASN A 93 7.14 -4.82 -19.02
C ASN A 93 8.17 -5.78 -18.40
N VAL A 94 8.32 -5.79 -17.07
CA VAL A 94 9.28 -6.65 -16.35
C VAL A 94 8.65 -7.95 -15.83
N LEU A 95 7.32 -8.07 -15.89
CA LEU A 95 6.59 -9.30 -15.58
C LEU A 95 6.61 -10.34 -16.72
N ASN A 96 7.08 -9.97 -17.91
CA ASN A 96 7.08 -10.81 -19.11
C ASN A 96 8.42 -11.51 -19.33
#